data_AF-A0A7V9G888-F1
#
_entry.id   AF-A0A7V9G888-F1
#
_cell.length_a   1.000
_cell.length_b   1.000
_cell.length_c   1.000
_cell.angle_alpha   90.00
_cell.angle_beta   90.00
_cell.angle_gamma   90.00
#
_symmetry.space_group_name_H-M   'P 1'
#
loop_
_entity.id
_entity.type
_entity.pdbx_description
1 polymer ?
#
loop_
_entity_poly.entity_id
_entity_poly.type
_entity_poly.pdbx_seq_one_letter_code
_entity_poly.pdbx_strand_id
1 'polypeptide(L)' 'MTMAPMLAQTAGNDASAPGVGEPDVRRCFASLRELAQAHGLSRLSMGMSQDFRIAVEEGATDVRIGTRLFA' A
#
# COMPACT_ATOMS: atom_id res chain seq x y z
N MET A 1 -27.56 -0.75 1.85
CA MET A 1 -28.16 -1.14 3.15
C MET A 1 -27.52 -2.48 3.50
N THR A 2 -26.27 -2.49 3.94
CA THR A 2 -25.91 -2.45 5.37
C THR A 2 -24.82 -1.41 5.67
N MET A 3 -24.99 -0.70 6.79
CA MET A 3 -24.10 0.31 7.34
C MET A 3 -23.03 -0.31 8.26
N ALA A 4 -21.77 0.15 8.10
CA ALA A 4 -20.76 0.55 9.10
C ALA A 4 -20.36 -0.42 10.26
N PRO A 5 -19.18 -0.26 10.90
CA PRO A 5 -18.88 0.95 11.68
C PRO A 5 -17.52 1.60 11.38
N MET A 6 -17.49 2.89 11.71
CA MET A 6 -16.37 3.82 11.73
C MET A 6 -15.80 3.86 13.18
N LEU A 7 -14.49 4.07 13.31
CA LEU A 7 -13.73 4.62 14.47
C LEU A 7 -13.42 3.75 15.70
N ALA A 8 -12.12 3.51 15.93
CA ALA A 8 -11.30 3.96 17.08
C ALA A 8 -9.92 3.26 16.99
N GLN A 9 -8.76 3.92 17.09
CA GLN A 9 -8.25 4.56 18.30
C GLN A 9 -7.12 5.57 18.00
N THR A 10 -7.13 6.66 18.77
CA THR A 10 -6.15 7.75 18.82
C THR A 10 -4.97 7.42 19.74
N ALA A 11 -3.72 7.71 19.32
CA ALA A 11 -2.62 8.07 20.22
C ALA A 11 -1.45 8.70 19.43
N GLY A 12 -0.95 9.85 19.88
CA GLY A 12 0.39 10.36 19.50
C GLY A 12 0.40 11.68 18.74
N ASN A 13 0.73 12.73 19.47
CA ASN A 13 1.20 14.04 19.01
C ASN A 13 2.29 13.96 17.93
N ASP A 14 2.02 14.51 16.75
CA ASP A 14 2.89 15.44 16.04
C ASP A 14 2.18 15.84 14.74
N ALA A 15 2.23 17.13 14.40
CA ALA A 15 1.60 17.67 13.22
C ALA A 15 2.27 17.09 11.97
N SER A 16 1.73 16.00 11.45
CA SER A 16 1.95 15.48 10.11
C SER A 16 0.62 14.90 9.65
N ALA A 17 0.24 15.17 8.40
CA ALA A 17 -0.99 14.65 7.79
C ALA A 17 -1.15 13.14 8.09
N PRO A 18 -2.37 12.59 8.21
CA PRO A 18 -2.57 11.18 8.54
C PRO A 18 -1.81 10.32 7.52
N GLY A 19 -0.63 9.85 7.92
CA GLY A 19 0.21 9.02 7.08
C GLY A 19 -0.51 7.71 6.89
N VAL A 20 -0.63 7.27 5.63
CA VAL A 20 -1.10 5.92 5.29
C VAL A 20 -0.19 4.94 6.02
N GLY A 21 -0.75 4.19 6.98
CA GLY A 21 0.03 3.23 7.76
C GLY A 21 0.36 1.99 6.94
N GLU A 22 1.31 1.18 7.40
CA GLU A 22 1.61 -0.12 6.76
C GLU A 22 0.35 -0.99 6.51
N PRO A 23 -0.63 -1.09 7.44
CA PRO A 23 -1.86 -1.83 7.18
C PRO A 23 -2.68 -1.29 6.00
N ASP A 24 -2.70 0.02 5.80
CA ASP A 24 -3.42 0.65 4.69
C ASP A 24 -2.70 0.40 3.37
N VAL A 25 -1.36 0.46 3.36
CA VAL A 25 -0.53 0.11 2.19
C VAL A 25 -0.76 -1.34 1.77
N ARG A 26 -0.75 -2.28 2.72
CA ARG A 26 -1.03 -3.72 2.46
C ARG A 26 -2.41 -3.91 1.84
N ARG A 27 -3.45 -3.25 2.38
CA ARG A 27 -4.80 -3.31 1.82
C ARG A 27 -4.85 -2.81 0.38
N CYS A 28 -4.19 -1.68 0.08
CA CYS A 28 -4.12 -1.17 -1.28
C CYS A 28 -3.44 -2.15 -2.25
N PHE A 29 -2.30 -2.75 -1.86
CA PHE A 29 -1.60 -3.71 -2.72
C PHE A 29 -2.39 -5.00 -2.92
N ALA A 30 -3.04 -5.51 -1.87
CA ALA A 30 -3.92 -6.67 -1.97
C ALA A 30 -5.07 -6.43 -2.96
N SER A 31 -5.75 -5.28 -2.85
CA SER A 31 -6.82 -4.90 -3.79
C SER A 31 -6.32 -4.73 -5.23
N LEU A 32 -5.12 -4.18 -5.42
CA LEU A 32 -4.54 -4.06 -6.76
C LEU A 32 -4.22 -5.43 -7.37
N ARG A 33 -3.72 -6.37 -6.56
CA ARG A 33 -3.45 -7.74 -7.00
C ARG A 33 -4.74 -8.45 -7.42
N GLU A 34 -5.81 -8.31 -6.64
CA GLU A 34 -7.12 -8.86 -7.00
C GLU A 34 -7.63 -8.30 -8.32
N LEU A 35 -7.49 -6.98 -8.54
CA LEU A 35 -7.87 -6.34 -9.78
C LEU A 35 -7.03 -6.84 -10.97
N ALA A 36 -5.72 -6.98 -10.80
CA ALA A 36 -4.85 -7.52 -11.83
C ALA A 36 -5.22 -8.96 -12.22
N GLN A 37 -5.54 -9.81 -11.23
CA GLN A 37 -6.01 -11.17 -11.47
C GLN A 37 -7.33 -11.18 -12.24
N ALA A 38 -8.29 -10.32 -11.85
CA ALA A 38 -9.58 -10.22 -12.52
C ALA A 38 -9.46 -9.79 -14.00
N HIS A 39 -8.41 -9.05 -14.35
CA HIS A 39 -8.13 -8.60 -15.71
C HIS A 39 -7.06 -9.42 -16.45
N GLY A 40 -6.56 -10.51 -15.86
CA GLY A 40 -5.52 -11.35 -16.47
C GLY A 40 -4.17 -10.62 -16.67
N LEU A 41 -3.90 -9.59 -15.87
CA LEU A 41 -2.63 -8.86 -15.92
C LEU A 41 -1.56 -9.63 -15.17
N SER A 42 -0.47 -9.97 -15.86
CA SER A 42 0.66 -10.71 -15.28
C SER A 42 1.69 -9.84 -14.57
N ARG A 43 1.58 -8.51 -14.68
CA ARG A 43 2.51 -7.54 -14.08
C ARG A 43 1.80 -6.64 -13.10
N LEU A 44 2.45 -6.42 -11.97
CA LEU A 44 2.01 -5.56 -10.87
C LEU A 44 3.11 -4.55 -10.57
N SER A 45 2.91 -3.33 -11.08
CA SER A 45 3.79 -2.19 -10.78
C SER A 45 3.26 -1.43 -9.58
N MET A 46 3.83 -1.73 -8.41
CA MET A 46 3.43 -1.14 -7.14
C MET A 46 4.61 -1.06 -6.17
N GLY A 47 4.50 -0.21 -5.15
CA GLY A 47 5.61 0.11 -4.26
C GLY A 47 6.56 1.20 -4.78
N MET A 48 7.08 1.97 -3.82
CA MET A 48 8.09 3.02 -3.93
C MET A 48 9.22 2.78 -2.92
N SER A 49 10.23 3.66 -2.89
CA SER A 49 11.42 3.59 -2.01
C SER A 49 11.15 3.24 -0.52
N GLN A 50 9.98 3.57 0.02
CA GLN A 50 9.66 3.41 1.44
C GLN A 50 8.91 2.11 1.76
N ASP A 51 8.18 1.55 0.80
CA ASP A 51 7.22 0.44 1.00
C ASP A 51 7.48 -0.74 0.04
N PHE A 52 8.57 -0.72 -0.73
CA PHE A 52 8.89 -1.76 -1.71
C PHE A 52 8.96 -3.18 -1.11
N ARG A 53 9.34 -3.34 0.16
CA ARG A 53 9.35 -4.65 0.83
C ARG A 53 7.93 -5.22 0.96
N ILE A 54 6.99 -4.39 1.41
CA ILE A 54 5.58 -4.75 1.49
C ILE A 54 5.04 -5.05 0.09
N ALA A 55 5.38 -4.23 -0.91
CA ALA A 55 4.97 -4.45 -2.29
C ALA A 55 5.41 -5.82 -2.84
N VAL A 56 6.65 -6.23 -2.56
CA VAL A 56 7.18 -7.54 -2.98
C VAL A 56 6.46 -8.68 -2.26
N GLU A 57 6.22 -8.57 -0.96
CA GLU A 57 5.44 -9.55 -0.19
C GLU A 57 4.02 -9.71 -0.74
N GLU A 58 3.41 -8.63 -1.22
CA GLU A 58 2.09 -8.61 -1.84
C GLU A 58 2.10 -8.98 -3.34
N GLY A 59 3.27 -9.34 -3.91
CA GLY A 59 3.39 -9.87 -5.26
C GLY A 59 3.70 -8.85 -6.37
N ALA A 60 4.33 -7.73 -6.04
CA ALA A 60 4.81 -6.78 -7.05
C ALA A 60 5.84 -7.44 -8.00
N THR A 61 5.66 -7.22 -9.30
CA THR A 61 6.66 -7.60 -10.33
C THR A 61 7.62 -6.46 -10.63
N ASP A 62 7.17 -5.22 -10.40
CA ASP A 62 7.91 -4.01 -10.70
C ASP A 62 7.79 -3.05 -9.50
N VAL A 63 8.93 -2.57 -8.99
CA VAL A 63 9.01 -1.58 -7.91
C VAL A 63 9.73 -0.33 -8.39
N ARG A 64 9.35 0.85 -7.87
CA ARG A 64 9.91 2.14 -8.30
C ARG A 64 10.82 2.70 -7.22
N ILE A 65 12.13 2.63 -7.41
CA ILE A 65 13.11 3.07 -6.40
C ILE A 65 13.84 4.31 -6.88
N GLY A 66 13.70 5.41 -6.15
CA GLY A 66 14.36 6.68 -6.44
C GLY A 66 15.28 7.10 -5.30
N THR A 67 14.70 7.69 -4.26
CA THR A 67 15.42 8.24 -3.09
C THR A 67 16.32 7.25 -2.36
N ARG A 68 16.11 5.93 -2.47
CA ARG A 68 17.03 4.94 -1.87
C ARG A 68 18.31 4.73 -2.68
N LEU A 69 18.31 5.08 -3.97
CA LEU A 69 19.45 4.90 -4.88
C LEU A 69 20.22 6.20 -5.13
N PHE A 70 19.54 7.36 -5.06
CA PHE A 70 20.08 8.65 -5.54
C PHE A 70 20.03 9.78 -4.50
N ALA A 71 19.79 9.50 -3.21
CA ALA A 71 19.79 10.50 -2.14
C ALA A 71 21.00 10.35 -1.22
#